data_AF-A0A645EI60-F1
#
_entry.id   AF-A0A645EI60-F1
#
_cell.length_a   1.000
_cell.length_b   1.000
_cell.length_c   1.000
_cell.angle_alpha   90.00
_cell.angle_beta   90.00
_cell.angle_gamma   90.00
#
_symmetry.space_group_name_H-M   'P 1'
#
loop_
_entity.id
_entity.type
_entity.pdbx_description
1 polymer ?
#
loop_
_entity_poly.entity_id
_entity_poly.type
_entity_poly.pdbx_seq_one_letter_code
_entity_poly.pdbx_strand_id
1 'polypeptide(L)'
;MGGILIQNILSEGIDIARSAAELILQPMRDSRLLIKWLIQNSFEIFDGEIVKENDKFYEIIWTRYKQNCYDEKSIDMINEIFYYKNSPAVLEYIDKKISEYSGIIKHLENYTPKNKERIGECNKELMHYKEAKTWLSLNVEQ
;
A
#
# COMPACT_ATOMS: atom_id res chain seq x y z
N MET A 1 0.72 3.81 -13.94
CA MET A 1 -0.51 3.02 -14.22
C MET A 1 -1.23 2.71 -12.91
N GLY A 2 -2.51 2.34 -12.90
CA GLY A 2 -3.17 1.88 -11.66
C GLY A 2 -2.71 0.46 -11.28
N GLY A 3 -2.70 0.13 -9.98
CA GLY A 3 -2.25 -1.17 -9.47
C GLY A 3 -2.96 -2.36 -10.09
N ILE A 4 -4.28 -2.26 -10.30
CA ILE A 4 -5.08 -3.30 -10.98
C ILE A 4 -4.60 -3.53 -12.43
N LEU A 5 -4.25 -2.47 -13.16
CA LEU A 5 -3.75 -2.60 -14.53
C LEU A 5 -2.37 -3.27 -14.54
N ILE A 6 -1.49 -2.90 -13.60
CA ILE A 6 -0.17 -3.54 -13.45
C ILE A 6 -0.35 -5.03 -13.15
N GLN A 7 -1.24 -5.38 -12.22
CA GLN A 7 -1.59 -6.77 -11.90
C GLN A 7 -2.02 -7.54 -13.16
N ASN A 8 -2.91 -6.97 -13.98
CA ASN A 8 -3.40 -7.65 -15.19
C ASN A 8 -2.28 -7.87 -16.21
N ILE A 9 -1.38 -6.90 -16.39
CA ILE A 9 -0.23 -7.05 -17.29
C ILE A 9 0.71 -8.16 -16.78
N LEU A 10 0.98 -8.19 -15.48
CA LEU A 10 1.85 -9.20 -14.88
C LEU A 10 1.19 -10.60 -14.90
N SER A 11 -0.12 -10.69 -14.75
CA SER A 11 -0.83 -11.98 -14.79
C SER A 11 -0.92 -12.55 -16.21
N GLU A 12 -1.15 -11.71 -17.23
CA GLU A 12 -1.14 -12.12 -18.63
C GLU A 12 0.25 -12.59 -19.08
N GLY A 13 1.32 -11.97 -18.56
CA GLY A 13 2.71 -12.30 -18.85
C GLY A 13 3.43 -13.04 -17.71
N ILE A 14 2.75 -13.89 -16.95
CA ILE A 14 3.26 -14.39 -15.66
C ILE A 14 4.60 -15.12 -15.77
N ASP A 15 4.83 -15.90 -16.83
CA ASP A 15 6.08 -16.63 -17.01
C ASP A 15 7.26 -15.67 -17.25
N ILE A 16 7.02 -14.59 -17.98
CA ILE A 16 8.01 -13.53 -18.22
C ILE A 16 8.28 -12.80 -16.89
N ALA A 17 7.22 -12.42 -16.18
CA ALA A 17 7.34 -11.74 -14.89
C ALA A 17 8.12 -12.57 -13.85
N ARG A 18 7.91 -13.89 -13.83
CA ARG A 18 8.65 -14.82 -12.96
C ARG A 18 10.09 -15.05 -13.38
N SER A 19 10.39 -14.95 -14.67
CA SER A 19 11.76 -15.09 -15.20
C SER A 19 12.63 -13.84 -15.00
N ALA A 20 12.01 -12.68 -14.76
CA ALA A 20 12.73 -11.45 -14.50
C ALA A 20 13.52 -11.55 -13.19
N ALA A 21 14.75 -11.03 -13.18
CA ALA A 21 15.55 -10.98 -11.96
C ALA A 21 14.85 -10.14 -10.89
N GLU A 22 14.34 -8.98 -11.28
CA GLU A 22 13.63 -8.03 -10.44
C GLU A 22 12.61 -7.24 -11.29
N LEU A 23 11.55 -6.76 -10.64
CA LEU A 23 10.53 -5.89 -11.18
C LEU A 23 10.46 -4.62 -10.33
N ILE A 24 10.47 -3.47 -10.99
CA ILE A 24 10.30 -2.15 -10.35
C ILE A 24 8.96 -1.60 -10.81
N LEU A 25 8.03 -1.42 -9.87
CA LEU A 25 6.64 -1.08 -10.14
C LEU A 25 6.28 0.27 -9.51
N GLN A 26 5.58 1.11 -10.26
CA GLN A 26 5.11 2.42 -9.79
C GLN A 26 3.57 2.54 -10.00
N PRO A 27 2.76 1.97 -9.09
CA PRO A 27 1.32 2.18 -9.11
C PRO A 27 0.97 3.64 -8.79
N MET A 28 0.04 4.22 -9.55
CA MET A 28 -0.52 5.57 -9.31
C MET A 28 -1.71 5.56 -8.34
N ARG A 29 -2.27 4.38 -8.10
CA ARG A 29 -3.40 4.08 -7.22
C ARG A 29 -3.45 2.58 -6.99
N ASP A 30 -4.26 2.14 -6.02
CA ASP A 30 -4.53 0.72 -5.75
C ASP A 30 -3.27 -0.10 -5.40
N SER A 31 -2.27 0.53 -4.80
CA SER A 31 -0.97 -0.07 -4.46
C SER A 31 -1.11 -1.24 -3.49
N ARG A 32 -1.99 -1.12 -2.49
CA ARG A 32 -2.32 -2.23 -1.56
C ARG A 32 -2.85 -3.47 -2.29
N LEU A 33 -3.69 -3.29 -3.32
CA LEU A 33 -4.22 -4.40 -4.10
C LEU A 33 -3.11 -5.07 -4.92
N LEU A 34 -2.24 -4.28 -5.54
CA LEU A 34 -1.08 -4.79 -6.25
C LEU A 34 -0.14 -5.57 -5.32
N ILE A 35 0.19 -5.02 -4.16
CA ILE A 35 1.03 -5.67 -3.13
C ILE A 35 0.44 -7.00 -2.69
N LYS A 36 -0.86 -7.02 -2.39
CA LYS A 36 -1.57 -8.26 -2.03
C LYS A 36 -1.44 -9.31 -3.14
N TRP A 37 -1.68 -8.92 -4.39
CA TRP A 37 -1.57 -9.82 -5.53
C TRP A 37 -0.14 -10.36 -5.72
N LEU A 38 0.88 -9.50 -5.60
CA LEU A 38 2.28 -9.89 -5.69
C LEU A 38 2.60 -10.99 -4.68
N ILE A 39 2.26 -10.78 -3.42
CA ILE A 39 2.52 -11.75 -2.34
C ILE A 39 1.79 -13.07 -2.60
N GLN A 40 0.51 -13.03 -3.01
CA GLN A 40 -0.27 -14.24 -3.35
C GLN A 40 0.35 -15.02 -4.51
N ASN A 41 1.06 -14.34 -5.42
CA ASN A 41 1.67 -14.95 -6.61
C ASN A 41 3.16 -15.28 -6.40
N SER A 42 3.61 -15.36 -5.15
CA SER A 42 4.98 -15.67 -4.77
C SER A 42 6.02 -14.66 -5.25
N PHE A 43 5.63 -13.38 -5.27
CA PHE A 43 6.57 -12.28 -5.40
C PHE A 43 6.92 -11.72 -4.03
N GLU A 44 8.21 -11.75 -3.70
CA GLU A 44 8.76 -11.11 -2.51
C GLU A 44 8.90 -9.61 -2.78
N ILE A 45 8.32 -8.77 -1.93
CA ILE A 45 8.60 -7.33 -1.90
C ILE A 45 9.78 -7.15 -0.95
N PHE A 46 10.92 -6.76 -1.51
CA PHE A 46 12.17 -6.66 -0.74
C PHE A 46 12.61 -5.22 -0.53
N ASP A 47 12.06 -4.28 -1.30
CA ASP A 47 12.30 -2.85 -1.09
C ASP A 47 11.08 -2.04 -1.56
N GLY A 48 10.95 -0.84 -1.03
CA GLY A 48 9.89 0.09 -1.38
C GLY A 48 10.22 1.50 -0.93
N GLU A 49 9.74 2.48 -1.68
CA GLU A 49 9.99 3.89 -1.37
C GLU A 49 8.78 4.74 -1.72
N ILE A 50 8.52 5.73 -0.88
CA ILE A 50 7.60 6.82 -1.21
C ILE A 50 8.44 8.05 -1.50
N VAL A 51 8.31 8.59 -2.71
CA VAL A 51 8.95 9.84 -3.13
C VAL A 51 7.91 10.93 -3.33
N LYS A 52 8.30 12.18 -3.09
CA LYS A 52 7.43 13.35 -3.29
C LYS A 52 7.99 14.24 -4.40
N GLU A 53 7.14 14.61 -5.35
CA GLU A 53 7.45 15.56 -6.41
C GLU A 53 6.24 16.49 -6.66
N ASN A 54 6.45 17.81 -6.60
CA ASN A 54 5.42 18.83 -6.85
C ASN A 54 4.07 18.56 -6.14
N ASP A 55 4.13 18.16 -4.87
CA ASP A 55 3.00 17.78 -3.99
C ASP A 55 2.26 16.46 -4.29
N LYS A 56 2.79 15.67 -5.21
CA LYS A 56 2.33 14.30 -5.46
C LYS A 56 3.28 13.31 -4.79
N PHE A 57 2.68 12.26 -4.24
CA PHE A 57 3.41 11.12 -3.69
C PHE A 57 3.38 9.98 -4.71
N TYR A 58 4.51 9.32 -4.87
CA TYR A 58 4.65 8.17 -5.73
C TYR A 58 5.24 7.02 -4.95
N GLU A 59 4.56 5.88 -5.02
CA GLU A 59 5.01 4.63 -4.45
C GLU A 59 5.86 3.89 -5.49
N ILE A 60 7.04 3.44 -5.10
CA ILE A 60 7.92 2.59 -5.89
C ILE A 60 8.07 1.28 -5.11
N ILE A 61 7.87 0.16 -5.81
CA ILE A 61 7.89 -1.19 -5.24
C ILE A 61 8.93 -2.00 -6.00
N TRP A 62 9.91 -2.54 -5.30
CA TRP A 62 10.85 -3.51 -5.84
C TRP A 62 10.43 -4.91 -5.41
N THR A 63 10.29 -5.78 -6.39
CA THR A 63 9.82 -7.14 -6.16
C THR A 63 10.49 -8.13 -7.08
N ARG A 64 10.55 -9.39 -6.65
CA ARG A 64 11.10 -10.48 -7.44
C ARG A 64 10.34 -11.75 -7.15
N TYR A 65 10.29 -12.66 -8.13
CA TYR A 65 9.70 -13.97 -7.89
C TYR A 65 10.59 -14.78 -6.94
N LYS A 66 9.98 -15.35 -5.90
CA LYS A 66 10.65 -16.21 -4.92
C LYS A 66 9.75 -17.38 -4.59
N GLN A 67 10.17 -18.58 -4.95
CA GLN A 67 9.38 -19.79 -4.73
C GLN A 67 9.06 -19.97 -3.23
N ASN A 68 7.79 -20.29 -2.93
CA ASN A 68 7.29 -20.54 -1.57
C ASN A 68 7.48 -19.37 -0.59
N CYS A 69 7.42 -18.12 -1.05
CA CYS A 69 7.57 -16.95 -0.17
C CYS A 69 6.28 -16.56 0.60
N TYR A 70 5.21 -17.36 0.52
CA TYR A 70 3.90 -17.03 1.08
C TYR A 70 3.43 -18.05 2.13
N ASP A 71 2.99 -17.54 3.29
CA ASP A 71 2.16 -18.25 4.26
C ASP A 71 0.78 -17.59 4.30
N GLU A 72 -0.28 -18.39 4.19
CA GLU A 72 -1.64 -17.96 3.86
C GLU A 72 -2.29 -17.09 4.95
N LYS A 73 -1.79 -17.17 6.18
CA LYS A 73 -2.52 -16.78 7.38
C LYS A 73 -2.60 -15.29 7.71
N SER A 74 -2.01 -14.38 6.93
CA SER A 74 -1.87 -12.97 7.35
C SER A 74 -2.05 -11.90 6.26
N ILE A 75 -2.48 -12.27 5.04
CA ILE A 75 -2.46 -11.33 3.92
C ILE A 75 -3.45 -10.16 4.04
N ASP A 76 -4.59 -10.38 4.68
CA ASP A 76 -5.61 -9.33 4.84
C ASP A 76 -5.23 -8.27 5.88
N MET A 77 -4.19 -8.53 6.67
CA MET A 77 -3.63 -7.60 7.66
C MET A 77 -2.37 -6.87 7.15
N ILE A 78 -2.02 -7.06 5.87
CA ILE A 78 -0.83 -6.44 5.31
C ILE A 78 -1.06 -4.94 5.12
N ASN A 79 -0.29 -4.16 5.85
CA ASN A 79 -0.18 -2.72 5.67
C ASN A 79 0.97 -2.43 4.71
N GLU A 80 0.66 -1.82 3.56
CA GLU A 80 1.62 -1.48 2.50
C GLU A 80 2.77 -0.63 3.01
N ILE A 81 2.53 0.19 4.04
CA ILE A 81 3.52 1.11 4.60
C ILE A 81 4.74 0.38 5.14
N PHE A 82 4.58 -0.85 5.62
CA PHE A 82 5.68 -1.63 6.18
C PHE A 82 6.69 -2.11 5.13
N TYR A 83 6.38 -1.96 3.83
CA TYR A 83 7.34 -2.22 2.75
C TYR A 83 8.07 -0.97 2.28
N TYR A 84 7.72 0.21 2.79
CA TYR A 84 8.34 1.46 2.37
C TYR A 84 9.40 1.90 3.38
N LYS A 85 10.55 2.37 2.86
CA LYS A 85 11.63 2.96 3.67
C LYS A 85 11.12 4.06 4.57
N ASN A 86 11.65 4.07 5.80
CA ASN A 86 11.38 5.16 6.73
C ASN A 86 12.06 6.44 6.24
N SER A 87 11.25 7.40 5.80
CA SER A 87 11.72 8.65 5.20
C SER A 87 10.79 9.80 5.56
N PRO A 88 11.25 11.07 5.46
CA PRO A 88 10.35 12.22 5.64
C PRO A 88 9.14 12.17 4.69
N ALA A 89 9.33 11.65 3.47
CA ALA A 89 8.27 11.53 2.47
C ALA A 89 7.19 10.50 2.87
N VAL A 90 7.55 9.34 3.44
CA VAL A 90 6.55 8.36 3.90
C VAL A 90 5.74 8.91 5.08
N LEU A 91 6.37 9.64 6.01
CA LEU A 91 5.68 10.27 7.13
C LEU A 91 4.69 11.33 6.66
N GLU A 92 5.11 12.20 5.73
CA GLU A 92 4.24 13.21 5.14
C GLU A 92 3.08 12.57 4.36
N TYR A 93 3.34 11.48 3.64
CA TYR A 93 2.31 10.72 2.94
C TYR A 93 1.25 10.16 3.90
N ILE A 94 1.68 9.54 4.99
CA ILE A 94 0.79 8.99 6.02
C ILE A 94 -0.05 10.11 6.65
N ASP A 95 0.56 11.26 6.96
CA ASP A 95 -0.16 12.39 7.53
C ASP A 95 -1.21 12.97 6.58
N LYS A 96 -0.88 13.05 5.29
CA LYS A 96 -1.83 13.42 4.25
C LYS A 96 -3.00 12.43 4.22
N LYS A 97 -2.73 11.12 4.26
CA LYS A 97 -3.78 10.08 4.27
C LYS A 97 -4.67 10.16 5.52
N ILE A 98 -4.08 10.34 6.70
CA ILE A 98 -4.82 10.53 7.95
C ILE A 98 -5.75 11.74 7.86
N SER A 99 -5.26 12.86 7.32
CA SER A 99 -6.05 14.08 7.12
C SER A 99 -7.19 13.88 6.12
N GLU A 100 -6.91 13.24 4.98
CA GLU A 100 -7.89 12.89 3.94
C GLU A 100 -9.05 12.06 4.53
N TYR A 101 -8.75 10.94 5.19
CA TYR A 101 -9.77 10.07 5.77
C TYR A 101 -10.54 10.72 6.92
N SER A 102 -9.86 11.48 7.78
CA SER A 102 -10.52 12.21 8.88
C SER A 102 -11.49 13.26 8.34
N GLY A 103 -11.11 13.97 7.26
CA GLY A 103 -11.98 14.93 6.58
C GLY A 103 -13.20 14.27 5.95
N ILE A 104 -13.02 13.12 5.29
CA ILE A 104 -14.12 12.33 4.72
C ILE A 104 -15.09 11.88 5.81
N ILE A 105 -14.60 11.33 6.92
CA ILE A 105 -15.44 10.87 8.04
C ILE A 105 -16.28 12.03 8.58
N LYS A 106 -15.65 13.16 8.90
CA LYS A 106 -16.33 14.35 9.42
C LYS A 106 -17.42 14.86 8.47
N HIS A 107 -17.16 14.82 7.16
CA HIS A 107 -18.15 15.20 6.17
C HIS A 107 -19.33 14.22 6.11
N LEU A 108 -19.05 12.92 6.16
CA LEU A 108 -20.07 11.86 6.05
C LEU A 108 -20.95 11.76 7.30
N GLU A 109 -20.43 12.07 8.49
CA GLU A 109 -21.17 12.07 9.76
C GLU A 109 -22.41 12.98 9.72
N ASN A 110 -22.34 14.10 9.00
CA ASN A 110 -23.45 15.05 8.81
C ASN A 110 -24.67 14.45 8.08
N TYR A 111 -24.52 13.29 7.43
CA TYR A 111 -25.56 12.64 6.62
C TYR A 111 -25.89 11.21 7.11
N THR A 112 -25.62 10.92 8.38
CA THR A 112 -26.02 9.67 9.03
C THR A 112 -27.56 9.55 9.07
N PRO A 113 -28.15 8.34 8.91
CA PRO A 113 -27.54 7.01 9.00
C PRO A 113 -27.05 6.40 7.67
N LYS A 114 -27.35 7.02 6.52
CA LYS A 114 -27.10 6.46 5.17
C LYS A 114 -25.64 6.08 4.91
N ASN A 115 -24.71 6.75 5.57
CA ASN A 115 -23.27 6.61 5.33
C ASN A 115 -22.54 5.72 6.35
N LYS A 116 -23.25 5.00 7.23
CA LYS A 116 -22.63 4.25 8.33
C LYS A 116 -21.59 3.22 7.86
N GLU A 117 -21.87 2.51 6.77
CA GLU A 117 -20.95 1.52 6.18
C GLU A 117 -19.66 2.18 5.70
N ARG A 118 -19.77 3.23 4.88
CA ARG A 118 -18.62 3.97 4.35
C ARG A 118 -17.78 4.62 5.45
N ILE A 119 -18.42 5.14 6.50
CA ILE A 119 -17.71 5.65 7.70
C ILE A 119 -16.92 4.52 8.37
N GLY A 120 -17.48 3.31 8.44
CA GLY A 120 -16.78 2.13 8.95
C GLY A 120 -15.53 1.78 8.14
N GLU A 121 -15.62 1.80 6.81
CA GLU A 121 -14.47 1.59 5.92
C GLU A 121 -13.38 2.66 6.13
N CYS A 122 -13.75 3.94 6.13
CA CYS A 122 -12.80 5.03 6.34
C CYS A 122 -12.14 4.97 7.72
N ASN A 123 -12.85 4.53 8.76
CA ASN A 123 -12.28 4.35 10.09
C ASN A 123 -11.23 3.23 10.12
N LYS A 124 -11.45 2.12 9.39
CA LYS A 124 -10.44 1.05 9.26
C LYS A 124 -9.17 1.56 8.59
N GLU A 125 -9.31 2.32 7.48
CA GLU A 125 -8.17 2.93 6.80
C GLU A 125 -7.42 3.92 7.69
N LEU A 126 -8.16 4.77 8.41
CA LEU A 126 -7.59 5.72 9.35
C LEU A 126 -6.80 5.03 10.47
N MET A 127 -7.31 3.90 10.97
CA MET A 127 -6.62 3.09 11.98
C MET A 127 -5.33 2.49 11.42
N HIS A 128 -5.37 1.91 10.21
CA HIS A 128 -4.19 1.39 9.51
C HIS A 128 -3.07 2.44 9.39
N TYR A 129 -3.38 3.66 8.95
CA TYR A 129 -2.37 4.70 8.80
C TYR A 129 -1.83 5.21 10.15
N LYS A 130 -2.67 5.26 11.19
CA LYS A 130 -2.23 5.63 12.55
C LYS A 130 -1.27 4.61 13.14
N GLU A 131 -1.60 3.32 13.00
CA GLU A 131 -0.74 2.22 13.45
C GLU A 131 0.61 2.25 12.74
N ALA A 132 0.59 2.42 11.41
CA ALA A 132 1.81 2.55 10.62
C ALA A 132 2.67 3.74 11.08
N LYS A 133 2.06 4.90 11.33
CA LYS A 133 2.77 6.09 11.84
C LYS A 133 3.43 5.83 13.19
N THR A 134 2.71 5.20 14.12
CA THR A 134 3.24 4.83 15.43
C THR A 134 4.40 3.86 15.29
N TRP A 135 4.24 2.83 14.44
CA TRP A 135 5.29 1.85 14.21
C TRP A 135 6.57 2.47 13.62
N LEU A 136 6.47 3.35 12.62
CA LEU A 136 7.62 4.04 12.02
C LEU A 136 8.33 4.97 13.02
N SER A 137 7.57 5.57 13.93
CA SER A 137 8.12 6.45 14.98
C SER A 137 8.91 5.65 16.04
N LEU A 138 8.62 4.35 16.19
CA LEU A 138 9.33 3.45 17.11
C LEU A 138 10.53 2.74 16.46
N ASN A 139 10.62 2.71 15.12
CA ASN A 139 11.63 1.98 14.36
C ASN A 139 12.39 2.92 13.42
N VAL A 140 13.12 3.88 14.00
CA VAL A 140 13.83 4.96 13.27
C VAL A 140 15.08 4.47 12.50
N GLU A 141 15.57 3.25 12.77
CA GLU A 141 16.83 2.71 12.22
C GLU A 141 16.66 1.65 11.10
N GLN A 142 15.52 1.57 10.41
CA GLN A 142 15.33 0.67 9.25
C GLN A 142 15.45 1.40 7.90
#